data_AF-A0A402A6E8-F1
#
_entry.id   AF-A0A402A6E8-F1
#
_cell.length_a   1.000
_cell.length_b   1.000
_cell.length_c   1.000
_cell.angle_alpha   90.00
_cell.angle_beta   90.00
_cell.angle_gamma   90.00
#
_symmetry.space_group_name_H-M   'P 1'
#
loop_
_entity.id
_entity.type
_entity.pdbx_description
1 polymer ?
#
loop_
_entity_poly.entity_id
_entity_poly.type
_entity_poly.pdbx_seq_one_letter_code
_entity_poly.pdbx_strand_id
1 'polypeptide(L)'
;MINATFGSYGPGAVRVATCESGLNPNAINPNPIAGSHPAGLFQILYPSTWNGTSQSGQSPYNAQANIQAAHEIFVRDGNSWREWACKP
;
A
#
# COMPACT_ATOMS: atom_id res chain seq x y z
N MET A 1 9.22 -10.36 -0.87
CA MET A 1 8.18 -9.93 -1.84
C MET A 1 8.32 -8.45 -2.20
N ILE A 2 8.29 -7.51 -1.23
CA ILE A 2 8.43 -6.06 -1.51
C ILE A 2 9.61 -5.74 -2.43
N ASN A 3 10.84 -6.17 -2.09
CA ASN A 3 12.03 -5.89 -2.92
C ASN A 3 11.94 -6.49 -4.33
N ALA A 4 11.30 -7.65 -4.49
CA ALA A 4 11.14 -8.27 -5.80
C ALA A 4 10.13 -7.50 -6.66
N THR A 5 9.07 -6.96 -6.05
CA THR A 5 8.05 -6.17 -6.77
C THR A 5 8.54 -4.77 -7.13
N PHE A 6 9.22 -4.08 -6.21
CA PHE A 6 9.65 -2.69 -6.40
C PHE A 6 11.05 -2.53 -7.00
N GLY A 7 11.81 -3.61 -7.18
CA GLY A 7 13.14 -3.58 -7.79
C GLY A 7 14.11 -2.63 -7.07
N SER A 8 14.71 -1.68 -7.79
CA SER A 8 15.61 -0.67 -7.24
C SER A 8 14.94 0.23 -6.18
N TYR A 9 13.61 0.37 -6.21
CA TYR A 9 12.84 1.12 -5.20
C TYR A 9 12.49 0.28 -3.98
N GLY A 10 12.86 -1.00 -3.94
CA GLY A 10 12.59 -1.94 -2.85
C GLY A 10 12.94 -1.41 -1.46
N PRO A 11 14.15 -0.85 -1.22
CA PRO A 11 14.50 -0.29 0.08
C PRO A 11 13.56 0.83 0.54
N GLY A 12 13.13 1.69 -0.40
CA GLY A 12 12.15 2.75 -0.13
C GLY A 12 10.77 2.18 0.21
N ALA A 13 10.32 1.18 -0.56
CA ALA A 13 9.05 0.49 -0.31
C ALA A 13 9.02 -0.19 1.06
N VAL A 14 10.13 -0.80 1.49
CA VAL A 14 10.26 -1.38 2.83
C VAL A 14 10.17 -0.31 3.91
N ARG A 15 10.81 0.85 3.74
CA ARG A 15 10.69 1.99 4.67
C ARG A 15 9.25 2.46 4.81
N VAL A 16 8.55 2.64 3.69
CA VAL A 16 7.13 3.04 3.70
C VAL A 16 6.28 2.00 4.43
N ALA A 17 6.34 0.72 4.03
CA ALA A 17 5.56 -0.33 4.69
C ALA A 17 5.88 -0.51 6.18
N THR A 18 7.13 -0.27 6.60
CA THR A 18 7.52 -0.31 8.02
C THR A 18 6.89 0.84 8.79
N CYS A 19 6.89 2.05 8.23
CA CYS A 19 6.32 3.22 8.88
C CYS A 19 4.78 3.18 8.91
N GLU A 20 4.16 2.74 7.81
CA GLU A 20 2.70 2.69 7.67
C GLU A 20 2.06 1.59 8.54
N SER A 21 2.66 0.40 8.61
CA SER A 21 2.04 -0.76 9.27
C SER A 21 2.94 -1.54 10.21
N GLY A 22 4.22 -1.19 10.34
CA GLY A 22 5.21 -2.03 11.03
C GLY A 22 5.45 -3.36 10.29
N LEU A 23 5.25 -3.39 8.97
CA LEU A 23 5.27 -4.60 8.13
C LEU A 23 4.17 -5.62 8.49
N ASN A 24 3.07 -5.18 9.10
CA ASN A 24 1.93 -6.05 9.41
C ASN A 24 0.88 -6.03 8.27
N PRO A 25 0.70 -7.14 7.53
CA PRO A 25 -0.29 -7.20 6.45
C PRO A 25 -1.74 -7.16 6.94
N ASN A 26 -1.99 -7.45 8.23
CA ASN A 26 -3.31 -7.38 8.86
C ASN A 26 -3.51 -6.08 9.64
N ALA A 27 -2.69 -5.05 9.41
CA ALA A 27 -2.87 -3.76 10.04
C ALA A 27 -4.18 -3.11 9.60
N ILE A 28 -5.02 -2.78 10.58
CA ILE A 28 -6.28 -2.08 10.39
C ILE A 28 -6.16 -0.73 11.09
N ASN A 29 -6.31 0.34 10.32
CA ASN A 29 -6.53 1.66 10.88
C ASN A 29 -8.02 1.98 10.73
N PRO A 30 -8.81 1.90 11.82
CA PRO A 30 -10.25 2.09 11.73
C PRO A 30 -10.65 3.56 11.56
N ASN A 31 -9.72 4.52 11.61
CA ASN A 31 -10.03 5.93 11.46
C ASN A 31 -10.43 6.23 10.01
N PRO A 32 -11.68 6.64 9.76
CA PRO A 32 -12.14 6.85 8.40
C PRO A 32 -11.60 8.15 7.82
N ILE A 33 -11.22 8.11 6.55
CA ILE A 33 -10.85 9.24 5.70
C ILE A 33 -11.84 9.25 4.54
N ALA A 34 -12.75 10.23 4.52
CA ALA A 34 -13.78 10.38 3.49
C ALA A 34 -14.57 9.08 3.19
N GLY A 35 -14.93 8.31 4.23
CA GLY A 35 -15.68 7.05 4.08
C GLY A 35 -14.84 5.84 3.65
N SER A 36 -13.52 5.98 3.57
CA SER A 36 -12.56 4.87 3.43
C SER A 36 -11.69 4.76 4.67
N HIS A 37 -10.88 3.72 4.78
CA HIS A 37 -9.91 3.58 5.85
C HIS A 37 -8.60 2.96 5.33
N PRO A 38 -7.45 3.28 5.92
CA PRO A 38 -6.18 2.65 5.55
C PRO A 38 -6.18 1.16 5.91
N ALA A 39 -5.70 0.32 4.99
CA ALA A 39 -5.74 -1.14 5.14
C ALA A 39 -4.45 -1.82 4.69
N GLY A 40 -4.02 -2.79 5.50
CA GLY A 40 -2.95 -3.73 5.18
C GLY A 40 -1.56 -3.12 5.16
N LEU A 41 -0.64 -3.79 4.45
CA LEU A 41 0.80 -3.56 4.56
C LEU A 41 1.25 -2.13 4.22
N PHE A 42 0.66 -1.54 3.18
CA PHE A 42 0.92 -0.18 2.72
C PHE A 42 -0.19 0.80 3.09
N GLN A 43 -1.11 0.42 3.98
CA GLN A 43 -2.19 1.28 4.48
C GLN A 43 -2.97 1.97 3.34
N ILE A 44 -3.28 1.23 2.27
CA ILE A 44 -4.02 1.76 1.12
C ILE A 44 -5.47 2.00 1.54
N LEU A 45 -6.04 3.15 1.13
CA LEU A 45 -7.44 3.48 1.44
C LEU A 45 -8.41 2.49 0.80
N TYR A 46 -9.14 1.75 1.62
CA TYR A 46 -10.21 0.85 1.24
C TYR A 46 -11.58 1.43 1.68
N PRO A 47 -12.61 1.45 0.83
CA PRO A 47 -12.65 0.88 -0.52
C PRO A 47 -12.09 1.79 -1.63
N SER A 48 -11.88 3.09 -1.41
CA SER A 48 -11.59 4.08 -2.48
C SER A 48 -10.38 3.74 -3.36
N THR A 49 -9.16 4.10 -2.95
CA THR A 49 -7.94 3.90 -3.75
C THR A 49 -7.73 2.43 -4.08
N TRP A 50 -8.05 1.53 -3.13
CA TRP A 50 -7.96 0.08 -3.32
C TRP A 50 -8.76 -0.40 -4.54
N ASN A 51 -10.01 0.03 -4.68
CA ASN A 51 -10.88 -0.41 -5.77
C ASN A 51 -10.42 0.07 -7.15
N GLY A 52 -9.55 1.09 -7.20
CA GLY A 52 -8.92 1.54 -8.45
C GLY A 52 -7.72 0.69 -8.90
N THR A 53 -7.28 -0.29 -8.10
CA THR A 53 -6.17 -1.19 -8.43
C THR A 53 -6.66 -2.48 -9.08
N SER A 54 -5.77 -3.20 -9.76
CA SER A 54 -6.11 -4.53 -10.32
C SER A 54 -6.41 -5.58 -9.23
N GLN A 55 -6.09 -5.27 -7.98
CA GLN A 55 -6.23 -6.14 -6.81
C GLN A 55 -7.56 -5.93 -6.07
N SER A 56 -8.49 -5.14 -6.62
CA SER A 56 -9.78 -4.81 -5.99
C SER A 56 -10.65 -6.02 -5.63
N GLY A 57 -10.53 -7.13 -6.36
CA GLY A 57 -11.21 -8.40 -6.05
C GLY A 57 -10.55 -9.23 -4.94
N GLN A 58 -9.39 -8.82 -4.44
CA GLN A 58 -8.67 -9.48 -3.35
C GLN A 58 -8.88 -8.75 -2.02
N SER A 59 -8.59 -9.44 -0.92
CA SER A 59 -8.56 -8.81 0.40
C SER A 59 -7.41 -7.79 0.48
N PRO A 60 -7.63 -6.56 0.96
CA PRO A 60 -6.55 -5.60 1.21
C PRO A 60 -5.56 -6.08 2.29
N TYR A 61 -5.92 -7.10 3.06
CA TYR A 61 -5.07 -7.74 4.06
C TYR A 61 -4.26 -8.92 3.51
N ASN A 62 -4.47 -9.31 2.25
CA ASN A 62 -3.55 -10.21 1.57
C ASN A 62 -2.25 -9.45 1.28
N ALA A 63 -1.15 -9.88 1.90
CA ALA A 63 0.14 -9.19 1.80
C ALA A 63 0.60 -9.02 0.35
N GLN A 64 0.47 -10.05 -0.48
CA GLN A 64 0.91 -10.00 -1.88
C GLN A 64 0.06 -9.05 -2.71
N ALA A 65 -1.26 -9.14 -2.58
CA ALA A 65 -2.19 -8.23 -3.26
C ALA A 65 -1.92 -6.77 -2.85
N ASN A 66 -1.71 -6.52 -1.55
CA ASN A 66 -1.42 -5.18 -1.06
C ASN A 66 -0.08 -4.62 -1.59
N ILE A 67 0.95 -5.47 -1.67
CA ILE A 67 2.24 -5.12 -2.30
C ILE A 67 2.07 -4.77 -3.79
N GLN A 68 1.29 -5.57 -4.52
CA GLN A 68 1.03 -5.35 -5.95
C GLN A 68 0.22 -4.06 -6.19
N ALA A 69 -0.83 -3.85 -5.41
CA ALA A 69 -1.64 -2.62 -5.43
C ALA A 69 -0.79 -1.37 -5.13
N ALA A 70 0.08 -1.44 -4.11
CA ALA A 70 0.98 -0.34 -3.78
C ALA A 70 1.95 -0.02 -4.93
N HIS A 71 2.50 -1.04 -5.59
CA HIS A 71 3.38 -0.85 -6.73
C HIS A 71 2.65 -0.23 -7.93
N GLU A 72 1.41 -0.66 -8.22
CA GLU A 72 0.59 -0.06 -9.27
C GLU A 72 0.35 1.44 -9.03
N ILE A 73 -0.02 1.81 -7.80
CA ILE A 73 -0.21 3.21 -7.39
C ILE A 73 1.09 4.00 -7.55
N PHE A 74 2.21 3.44 -7.07
CA PHE A 74 3.53 4.06 -7.16
C PHE A 74 3.95 4.35 -8.61
N VAL A 75 3.78 3.38 -9.52
CA VAL A 75 4.12 3.51 -10.94
C VAL A 75 3.15 4.47 -11.65
N ARG A 76 1.84 4.36 -11.40
CA ARG A 76 0.81 5.28 -11.93
C ARG A 76 1.15 6.73 -11.61
N ASP A 77 1.72 6.97 -10.44
CA ASP A 77 2.08 8.29 -9.95
C ASP A 77 3.51 8.72 -10.31
N GLY A 78 4.14 8.05 -11.27
CA GLY A 78 5.46 8.41 -11.79
C GLY A 78 6.61 7.97 -10.89
N ASN A 79 6.49 6.80 -10.28
CA ASN A 79 7.43 6.27 -9.28
C ASN A 79 7.55 7.19 -8.05
N SER A 80 6.40 7.62 -7.52
CA SER A 80 6.31 8.60 -6.43
C SER A 80 5.59 8.06 -5.20
N TRP A 81 6.08 8.44 -4.02
CA TRP A 81 5.48 8.11 -2.73
C TRP A 81 4.39 9.09 -2.29
N ARG A 82 3.83 9.89 -3.21
CA ARG A 82 2.94 11.02 -2.86
C ARG A 82 1.68 10.64 -2.08
N GLU A 83 1.16 9.43 -2.30
CA GLU A 83 -0.07 8.92 -1.69
C GLU A 83 0.13 8.46 -0.24
N TRP A 84 1.38 8.24 0.17
CA TRP A 84 1.72 7.77 1.51
C TRP A 84 2.11 8.93 2.42
N ALA A 85 1.75 8.82 3.70
CA ALA A 85 2.21 9.78 4.71
C ALA A 85 3.69 9.57 4.99
N CYS A 86 4.09 8.31 5.11
CA CYS A 86 5.48 7.91 5.23
C CYS A 86 6.16 7.88 3.86
N LYS A 87 7.39 8.39 3.78
CA LYS A 87 8.18 8.44 2.54
C LYS A 87 9.65 8.12 2.88
N PRO A 88 10.44 7.56 1.93
CA PRO A 88 11.83 7.21 2.17
C PRO A 88 12.73 8.40 2.50
#